data_AF-A0A936JB26-F1
#
_entry.id   AF-A0A936JB26-F1
#
_cell.length_a   1.000
_cell.length_b   1.000
_cell.length_c   1.000
_cell.angle_alpha   90.00
_cell.angle_beta   90.00
_cell.angle_gamma   90.00
#
_symmetry.space_group_name_H-M   'P 1'
#
loop_
_entity.id
_entity.type
_entity.pdbx_description
1 polymer ?
#
loop_
_entity_poly.entity_id
_entity_poly.type
_entity_poly.pdbx_seq_one_letter_code
_entity_poly.pdbx_strand_id
1 'polypeptide(L)'
;MASKIYVDDLEFDGNSLENVFPEGDVFDGCTFRGFIMPSFDLSTKSFEQCTFIECDLSLCIVEKTSLKKVSFDNCRLMGIKFEQTNPMLFSVRMETCIADYSSFSTLNMTKIYLCKDIFERSRFYRS
;
A
#
# COMPACT_ATOMS: atom_id res chain seq x y z
N MET A 1 -27.59 -1.79 1.82
CA MET A 1 -26.29 -2.29 2.30
C MET A 1 -25.49 -2.64 1.05
N ALA A 2 -24.43 -1.90 0.72
CA ALA A 2 -23.52 -2.33 -0.33
C ALA A 2 -22.74 -3.51 0.23
N SER A 3 -22.88 -4.67 -0.40
CA SER A 3 -22.05 -5.84 -0.13
C SER A 3 -20.63 -5.49 -0.55
N LYS A 4 -19.69 -5.52 0.40
CA LYS A 4 -18.26 -5.44 0.09
C LYS A 4 -17.89 -6.60 -0.82
N ILE A 5 -17.15 -6.33 -1.87
CA ILE A 5 -16.67 -7.36 -2.80
C ILE A 5 -15.31 -7.84 -2.29
N TYR A 6 -15.17 -9.16 -2.20
CA TYR A 6 -13.99 -9.84 -1.70
C TYR A 6 -13.27 -10.52 -2.85
N VAL A 7 -11.94 -10.38 -2.88
CA VAL A 7 -11.06 -10.91 -3.90
C VAL A 7 -9.94 -11.67 -3.20
N ASP A 8 -9.65 -12.89 -3.66
CA ASP A 8 -8.70 -13.80 -3.02
C ASP A 8 -7.79 -14.47 -4.03
N ASP A 9 -6.50 -14.61 -3.70
CA ASP A 9 -5.50 -15.37 -4.46
C ASP A 9 -5.46 -15.06 -5.97
N LEU A 10 -5.66 -13.78 -6.34
CA LEU A 10 -5.60 -13.33 -7.73
C LEU A 10 -4.32 -12.54 -8.03
N GLU A 11 -3.80 -12.72 -9.24
CA GLU A 11 -2.75 -11.91 -9.81
C GLU A 11 -3.34 -10.90 -10.79
N PHE A 12 -2.91 -9.65 -10.66
CA PHE A 12 -3.30 -8.54 -11.50
C PHE A 12 -2.06 -7.98 -12.18
N ASP A 13 -2.07 -7.98 -13.50
CA ASP A 13 -1.07 -7.31 -14.34
C ASP A 13 -1.76 -6.20 -15.14
N GLY A 14 -1.24 -4.97 -15.09
CA GLY A 14 -1.75 -3.93 -15.98
C GLY A 14 -1.32 -2.51 -15.65
N ASN A 15 -1.37 -1.66 -16.68
CA ASN A 15 -1.10 -0.21 -16.58
C ASN A 15 -2.38 0.64 -16.52
N SER A 16 -3.57 0.05 -16.61
CA SER A 16 -4.85 0.75 -16.75
C SER A 16 -5.84 0.39 -15.64
N LEU A 17 -6.20 1.43 -14.87
CA LEU A 17 -7.03 1.45 -13.65
C LEU A 17 -8.41 0.82 -13.78
N GLU A 18 -8.97 0.77 -14.98
CA GLU A 18 -10.38 0.43 -15.23
C GLU A 18 -10.71 -1.05 -14.97
N ASN A 19 -9.71 -1.93 -14.85
CA ASN A 19 -9.93 -3.38 -14.77
C ASN A 19 -9.72 -4.01 -13.38
N VAL A 20 -9.16 -3.30 -12.39
CA VAL A 20 -8.65 -3.96 -11.15
C VAL A 20 -9.37 -3.53 -9.88
N PHE A 21 -9.77 -2.27 -9.78
CA PHE A 21 -10.40 -1.74 -8.57
C PHE A 21 -11.90 -1.33 -8.65
N PRO A 22 -12.66 -1.48 -9.76
CA PRO A 22 -14.03 -0.95 -9.79
C PRO A 22 -15.00 -1.72 -8.88
N GLU A 23 -14.64 -2.92 -8.41
CA GLU A 23 -15.56 -3.75 -7.62
C GLU A 23 -15.01 -4.18 -6.26
N GLY A 24 -13.76 -4.64 -6.12
CA GLY A 24 -13.20 -5.14 -4.85
C GLY A 24 -13.00 -4.10 -3.74
N ASP A 25 -13.48 -4.39 -2.53
CA ASP A 25 -13.22 -3.61 -1.30
C ASP A 25 -12.21 -4.29 -0.37
N VAL A 26 -12.09 -5.61 -0.47
CA VAL A 26 -11.23 -6.45 0.36
C VAL A 26 -10.45 -7.39 -0.56
N PHE A 27 -9.14 -7.40 -0.38
CA PHE A 27 -8.19 -8.23 -1.11
C PHE A 27 -7.40 -9.04 -0.09
N ASP A 28 -7.41 -10.37 -0.23
CA ASP A 28 -6.57 -11.30 0.54
C ASP A 28 -5.71 -12.10 -0.42
N GLY A 29 -4.45 -12.36 -0.08
CA GLY A 29 -3.52 -13.15 -0.91
C GLY A 29 -3.23 -12.61 -2.32
N CYS A 30 -3.73 -11.42 -2.70
CA CYS A 30 -3.65 -10.92 -4.07
C CYS A 30 -2.27 -10.33 -4.40
N THR A 31 -1.84 -10.46 -5.66
CA THR A 31 -0.63 -9.84 -6.19
C THR A 31 -0.98 -8.80 -7.25
N PHE A 32 -0.42 -7.60 -7.12
CA PHE A 32 -0.58 -6.50 -8.08
C PHE A 32 0.78 -6.17 -8.68
N ARG A 33 0.92 -6.24 -10.01
CA ARG A 33 2.19 -6.00 -10.70
C ARG A 33 2.06 -4.95 -11.79
N GLY A 34 3.05 -4.04 -11.84
CA GLY A 34 3.21 -3.07 -12.92
C GLY A 34 2.20 -1.91 -12.90
N PHE A 35 1.44 -1.73 -11.82
CA PHE A 35 0.42 -0.69 -11.74
C PHE A 35 1.03 0.70 -11.67
N ILE A 36 0.62 1.60 -12.56
CA ILE A 36 0.99 3.02 -12.52
C ILE A 36 -0.24 3.83 -12.11
N MET A 37 -0.34 4.17 -10.83
CA MET A 37 -1.54 4.73 -10.21
C MET A 37 -1.24 5.94 -9.30
N PRO A 38 -0.52 6.97 -9.77
CA PRO A 38 -0.21 8.11 -8.92
C PRO A 38 -1.49 8.85 -8.51
N SER A 39 -1.57 9.29 -7.26
CA SER A 39 -2.72 10.00 -6.68
C SER A 39 -4.04 9.22 -6.68
N PHE A 40 -4.00 7.90 -6.86
CA PHE A 40 -5.21 7.09 -6.82
C PHE A 40 -5.78 7.00 -5.39
N ASP A 41 -7.10 6.90 -5.30
CA ASP A 41 -7.78 6.80 -4.02
C ASP A 41 -7.96 5.34 -3.60
N LEU A 42 -7.17 4.90 -2.61
CA LEU A 42 -7.25 3.59 -1.99
C LEU A 42 -8.03 3.63 -0.68
N SER A 43 -8.66 4.76 -0.35
CA SER A 43 -9.33 4.95 0.93
C SER A 43 -10.37 3.87 1.19
N THR A 44 -10.45 3.44 2.45
CA THR A 44 -11.37 2.40 2.94
C THR A 44 -11.17 0.98 2.39
N LYS A 45 -10.23 0.76 1.46
CA LYS A 45 -9.86 -0.58 0.98
C LYS A 45 -9.11 -1.37 2.05
N SER A 46 -9.17 -2.69 1.96
CA SER A 46 -8.47 -3.61 2.86
C SER A 46 -7.61 -4.57 2.07
N PHE A 47 -6.32 -4.61 2.41
CA PHE A 47 -5.34 -5.53 1.85
C PHE A 47 -4.78 -6.39 2.98
N GLU A 48 -4.98 -7.70 2.88
CA GLU A 48 -4.41 -8.71 3.77
C GLU A 48 -3.51 -9.64 2.96
N GLN A 49 -2.27 -9.88 3.44
CA GLN A 49 -1.33 -10.81 2.78
C GLN A 49 -1.06 -10.52 1.29
N CYS A 50 -1.31 -9.29 0.84
CA CYS A 50 -1.15 -8.90 -0.55
C CYS A 50 0.29 -8.47 -0.87
N THR A 51 0.67 -8.59 -2.14
CA THR A 51 1.98 -8.15 -2.64
C THR A 51 1.81 -7.16 -3.78
N PHE A 52 2.52 -6.03 -3.72
CA PHE A 52 2.64 -5.06 -4.81
C PHE A 52 4.06 -5.15 -5.39
N ILE A 53 4.19 -5.29 -6.71
CA ILE A 53 5.46 -5.51 -7.42
C ILE A 53 5.58 -4.50 -8.55
N GLU A 54 6.67 -3.74 -8.60
CA GLU A 54 6.94 -2.80 -9.70
C GLU A 54 5.82 -1.75 -9.91
N CYS A 55 5.14 -1.36 -8.84
CA CYS A 55 4.04 -0.41 -8.88
C CYS A 55 4.48 1.03 -8.57
N ASP A 56 3.88 2.01 -9.25
CA ASP A 56 3.92 3.43 -8.88
C ASP A 56 2.61 3.82 -8.17
N LEU A 57 2.69 3.94 -6.84
CA LEU A 57 1.60 4.35 -5.96
C LEU A 57 1.85 5.75 -5.39
N SER A 58 2.69 6.56 -6.05
CA SER A 58 3.07 7.87 -5.54
C SER A 58 1.85 8.74 -5.27
N LEU A 59 1.83 9.42 -4.14
CA LEU A 59 0.74 10.33 -3.73
C LEU A 59 -0.64 9.67 -3.56
N CYS A 60 -0.74 8.33 -3.57
CA CYS A 60 -2.00 7.65 -3.31
C CYS A 60 -2.61 8.09 -1.97
N ILE A 61 -3.94 8.24 -1.98
CA ILE A 61 -4.73 8.55 -0.79
C ILE A 61 -5.02 7.22 -0.09
N VAL A 62 -4.62 7.11 1.17
CA VAL A 62 -4.70 5.85 1.95
C VAL A 62 -5.56 6.01 3.20
N GLU A 63 -6.50 6.95 3.21
CA GLU A 63 -7.33 7.24 4.39
C GLU A 63 -8.15 6.02 4.80
N LYS A 64 -7.99 5.59 6.06
CA LYS A 64 -8.67 4.41 6.63
C LYS A 64 -8.39 3.10 5.88
N THR A 65 -7.36 3.06 5.03
CA THR A 65 -6.94 1.85 4.34
C THR A 65 -6.36 0.87 5.36
N SER A 66 -6.71 -0.41 5.25
CA SER A 66 -6.13 -1.46 6.09
C SER A 66 -5.03 -2.19 5.33
N LEU A 67 -3.82 -2.24 5.90
CA LEU A 67 -2.64 -2.85 5.29
C LEU A 67 -2.04 -3.89 6.25
N LYS A 68 -2.50 -5.14 6.17
CA LYS A 68 -2.10 -6.22 7.09
C LYS A 68 -1.22 -7.25 6.39
N LYS A 69 0.05 -7.34 6.80
CA LYS A 69 1.06 -8.22 6.18
C LYS A 69 1.23 -7.95 4.68
N VAL A 70 1.22 -6.68 4.29
CA VAL A 70 1.36 -6.27 2.89
C VAL A 70 2.83 -6.11 2.54
N SER A 71 3.24 -6.60 1.37
CA SER A 71 4.60 -6.43 0.86
C SER A 71 4.61 -5.50 -0.35
N PHE A 72 5.56 -4.57 -0.39
CA PHE A 72 5.89 -3.75 -1.55
C PHE A 72 7.29 -4.11 -2.03
N ASP A 73 7.43 -4.50 -3.29
CA ASP A 73 8.70 -4.87 -3.93
C ASP A 73 8.93 -4.00 -5.17
N ASN A 74 10.07 -3.32 -5.22
CA ASN A 74 10.46 -2.43 -6.32
C ASN A 74 9.38 -1.37 -6.65
N CYS A 75 8.73 -0.82 -5.63
CA CYS A 75 7.61 0.13 -5.80
C CYS A 75 8.04 1.60 -5.56
N ARG A 76 7.35 2.52 -6.22
CA ARG A 76 7.43 3.97 -5.92
C ARG A 76 6.26 4.34 -5.01
N LEU A 77 6.58 4.72 -3.78
CA LEU A 77 5.66 5.01 -2.67
C LEU A 77 5.81 6.46 -2.19
N MET A 78 6.24 7.36 -3.08
CA MET A 78 6.61 8.72 -2.71
C MET A 78 5.41 9.53 -2.25
N GLY A 79 5.60 10.31 -1.18
CA GLY A 79 4.58 11.25 -0.68
C GLY A 79 3.33 10.63 -0.07
N ILE A 80 3.30 9.31 0.16
CA ILE A 80 2.19 8.64 0.84
C ILE A 80 2.21 8.97 2.34
N LYS A 81 1.04 9.29 2.89
CA LYS A 81 0.84 9.52 4.32
C LYS A 81 0.34 8.25 5.00
N PHE A 82 1.24 7.32 5.29
CA PHE A 82 0.87 6.03 5.88
C PHE A 82 0.23 6.19 7.26
N GLU A 83 0.47 7.29 7.98
CA GLU A 83 -0.21 7.61 9.25
C GLU A 83 -1.73 7.73 9.13
N GLN A 84 -2.26 7.89 7.90
CA GLN A 84 -3.70 7.97 7.63
C GLN A 84 -4.35 6.60 7.43
N THR A 85 -3.55 5.52 7.39
CA THR A 85 -4.03 4.15 7.34
C THR A 85 -4.63 3.72 8.69
N ASN A 86 -5.25 2.55 8.73
CA ASN A 86 -5.70 1.95 9.99
C ASN A 86 -4.48 1.44 10.81
N PRO A 87 -4.10 2.11 11.92
CA PRO A 87 -2.86 1.82 12.64
C PRO A 87 -2.88 0.45 13.33
N MET A 88 -4.07 -0.07 13.69
CA MET A 88 -4.19 -1.38 14.36
C MET A 88 -3.83 -2.53 13.43
N LEU A 89 -4.14 -2.38 12.15
CA LEU A 89 -3.94 -3.40 11.12
C LEU A 89 -2.65 -3.17 10.32
N PHE A 90 -1.95 -2.05 10.54
CA PHE A 90 -0.75 -1.69 9.81
C PHE A 90 0.41 -2.65 10.09
N SER A 91 0.81 -3.41 9.07
CA SER A 91 2.00 -4.24 9.03
C SER A 91 2.43 -4.36 7.57
N VAL A 92 3.57 -3.75 7.26
CA VAL A 92 4.06 -3.66 5.88
C VAL A 92 5.54 -4.03 5.81
N ARG A 93 5.92 -4.63 4.69
CA ARG A 93 7.30 -4.82 4.28
C ARG A 93 7.54 -4.01 3.02
N MET A 94 8.65 -3.28 2.98
CA MET A 94 9.11 -2.56 1.80
C MET A 94 10.48 -3.10 1.42
N GLU A 95 10.65 -3.47 0.17
CA GLU A 95 11.91 -3.98 -0.38
C GLU A 95 12.22 -3.26 -1.69
N THR A 96 13.43 -2.68 -1.77
CA THR A 96 13.89 -1.94 -2.95
C THR A 96 12.91 -0.82 -3.37
N CYS A 97 12.25 -0.17 -2.40
CA CYS A 97 11.26 0.86 -2.69
C CYS A 97 11.84 2.29 -2.62
N ILE A 98 11.23 3.20 -3.39
CA ILE A 98 11.48 4.65 -3.29
C ILE A 98 10.28 5.27 -2.59
N ALA A 99 10.49 5.73 -1.35
CA ALA A 99 9.41 6.22 -0.50
C ALA A 99 9.70 7.62 0.04
N ASP A 100 10.43 8.44 -0.70
CA ASP A 100 10.72 9.83 -0.35
C ASP A 100 9.45 10.65 -0.07
N TYR A 101 9.55 11.56 0.90
CA TYR A 101 8.45 12.42 1.37
C TYR A 101 7.25 11.66 1.95
N SER A 102 7.33 10.34 2.08
CA SER A 102 6.34 9.59 2.84
C SER A 102 6.46 9.87 4.33
N SER A 103 5.36 9.67 5.03
CA SER A 103 5.26 9.84 6.48
C SER A 103 4.72 8.56 7.09
N PHE A 104 5.33 8.16 8.21
CA PHE A 104 4.91 7.02 9.04
C PHE A 104 4.65 7.47 10.47
N SER A 105 4.33 8.75 10.65
CA SER A 105 4.04 9.34 11.94
C SER A 105 3.02 8.49 12.70
N THR A 106 3.16 8.37 14.03
CA THR A 106 2.22 7.66 14.92
C THR A 106 2.02 6.15 14.67
N LEU A 107 2.65 5.55 13.66
CA LEU A 107 2.61 4.11 13.41
C LEU A 107 3.61 3.35 14.28
N ASN A 108 3.25 2.13 14.65
CA ASN A 108 4.15 1.27 15.41
C ASN A 108 5.27 0.72 14.51
N MET A 109 6.47 1.29 14.67
CA MET A 109 7.66 0.96 13.89
C MET A 109 8.17 -0.48 14.08
N THR A 110 7.68 -1.24 15.07
CA THR A 110 8.07 -2.66 15.24
C THR A 110 7.49 -3.58 14.16
N LYS A 111 6.50 -3.12 13.39
CA LYS A 111 5.81 -3.90 12.34
C LYS A 111 6.17 -3.46 10.92
N ILE A 112 7.17 -2.59 10.77
CA ILE A 112 7.67 -2.10 9.49
C ILE A 112 9.01 -2.77 9.24
N TYR A 113 9.10 -3.52 8.15
CA TYR A 113 10.35 -4.13 7.71
C TYR A 113 10.84 -3.40 6.46
N LEU A 114 12.02 -2.78 6.58
CA LEU A 114 12.67 -2.04 5.51
C LEU A 114 13.89 -2.82 5.04
N CYS A 115 13.96 -3.15 3.75
CA CYS A 115 15.06 -3.89 3.15
C CYS A 115 15.53 -3.16 1.90
N LYS A 116 16.72 -2.54 1.96
CA LYS A 116 17.37 -1.84 0.83
C LYS A 116 16.52 -0.72 0.21
N ASP A 117 15.87 0.10 1.04
CA ASP A 117 15.04 1.22 0.58
C ASP A 117 15.81 2.55 0.54
N ILE A 118 15.37 3.45 -0.34
CA ILE A 118 15.91 4.81 -0.47
C ILE A 118 14.90 5.78 0.19
N PHE A 119 15.27 6.27 1.38
CA PHE A 119 14.51 7.26 2.15
C PHE A 119 15.39 8.48 2.41
N GLU A 120 15.59 9.35 1.42
CA GLU A 120 16.42 10.54 1.59
C GLU A 120 15.70 11.63 2.39
N ARG A 121 14.36 11.72 2.28
CA ARG A 121 13.58 12.85 2.84
C ARG A 121 12.32 12.46 3.60
N SER A 122 12.23 11.20 4.03
CA SER A 122 11.03 10.68 4.68
C SER A 122 11.03 10.94 6.18
N ARG A 123 9.83 11.15 6.75
CA ARG A 123 9.67 11.49 8.16
C ARG A 123 9.26 10.28 8.98
N PHE A 124 10.13 9.87 9.89
CA PHE A 124 9.89 8.85 10.91
C PHE A 124 9.85 9.54 12.28
N TYR A 125 8.73 9.47 12.99
CA TYR A 125 8.65 9.93 14.38
C TYR A 125 8.68 8.71 15.30
N ARG A 126 9.61 8.70 16.26
CA ARG A 126 9.60 7.71 17.34
C ARG A 126 8.47 8.06 18.32
N SER A 127 7.57 7.12 18.59
CA SER A 127 6.75 7.11 19.80
C SER A 127 7.60 6.75 21.01
#